data_AF-A0A3S8Y199-F1
#
_entry.id   AF-A0A3S8Y199-F1
#
_cell.length_a   1.000
_cell.length_b   1.000
_cell.length_c   1.000
_cell.angle_alpha   90.00
_cell.angle_beta   90.00
_cell.angle_gamma   90.00
#
_symmetry.space_group_name_H-M   'P 1'
#
loop_
_entity.id
_entity.type
_entity.pdbx_description
1 polymer ?
#
loop_
_entity_poly.entity_id
_entity_poly.type
_entity_poly.pdbx_seq_one_letter_code
_entity_poly.pdbx_strand_id
1 'polypeptide(L)'
;MLILLSLASAVACCLVFAWWLPSDGERYQDYRAAESCSSGELSRSDTDCLSTWHLTVEKTVNRTAGKESVHDATLTYRDSWRGTVHFNGSGPLLERLRPGDRVTATAWRGEIMVLTEDGVRQDTLEAPRDELQMNAAVGVLAGLVAAQCLVFGTVRLARPQAHEPLTWEPYGRRLLFSVIGVCFAVGLSAVWARVPWWTVPLVAVPLAMGAALWFRVRLRPRR
;
A
#
# COMPACT_ATOMS: atom_id res chain seq x y z
N MET A 1 10.76 -24.45 11.20
CA MET A 1 9.77 -23.39 10.93
C MET A 1 10.40 -22.02 10.65
N LEU A 2 11.30 -21.47 11.50
CA LEU A 2 11.87 -20.12 11.27
C LEU A 2 12.60 -19.95 9.94
N ILE A 3 13.29 -20.99 9.45
CA ILE A 3 13.99 -20.94 8.15
C ILE A 3 13.00 -20.88 6.98
N LEU A 4 11.89 -21.62 7.05
CA LEU A 4 10.83 -21.55 6.04
C LEU A 4 10.15 -20.18 6.04
N LEU A 5 9.91 -19.60 7.23
CA LEU A 5 9.40 -18.23 7.37
C LEU A 5 10.36 -17.19 6.80
N SER A 6 11.68 -17.38 7.01
CA SER A 6 12.70 -16.53 6.41
C SER A 6 12.66 -16.60 4.89
N LEU A 7 12.58 -17.81 4.31
CA LEU A 7 12.49 -18.00 2.87
C LEU A 7 11.23 -17.34 2.30
N ALA A 8 10.06 -17.60 2.91
CA ALA A 8 8.80 -17.00 2.48
C ALA A 8 8.84 -15.47 2.53
N SER A 9 9.40 -14.91 3.61
CA SER A 9 9.54 -13.47 3.78
C SER A 9 10.56 -12.85 2.80
N ALA A 10 11.63 -13.57 2.46
CA ALA A 10 12.59 -13.16 1.44
C ALA A 10 11.96 -13.17 0.04
N VAL A 11 11.18 -14.20 -0.29
CA VAL A 11 10.42 -14.25 -1.55
C VAL A 11 9.43 -13.09 -1.63
N ALA A 12 8.69 -12.80 -0.55
CA ALA A 12 7.80 -11.65 -0.51
C ALA A 12 8.53 -10.32 -0.74
N CYS A 13 9.69 -10.12 -0.09
CA CYS A 13 10.55 -8.96 -0.32
C CYS A 13 10.98 -8.85 -1.79
N CYS A 14 11.43 -9.96 -2.40
CA CYS A 14 11.82 -9.98 -3.80
C CYS A 14 10.64 -9.65 -4.72
N LEU A 15 9.46 -10.21 -4.49
CA LEU A 15 8.26 -9.94 -5.30
C LEU A 15 7.86 -8.46 -5.23
N VAL A 16 7.94 -7.85 -4.04
CA VAL A 16 7.62 -6.43 -3.86
C VAL A 16 8.57 -5.55 -4.68
N PHE A 17 9.89 -5.76 -4.57
CA PHE A 17 10.87 -4.88 -5.23
C PHE A 17 11.10 -5.19 -6.71
N ALA A 18 10.97 -6.45 -7.14
CA ALA A 18 11.27 -6.85 -8.50
C ALA A 18 10.08 -6.75 -9.45
N TRP A 19 8.85 -6.87 -8.93
CA TRP A 19 7.65 -6.87 -9.77
C TRP A 19 6.67 -5.77 -9.34
N TRP A 20 6.25 -5.78 -8.08
CA TRP A 20 5.13 -4.93 -7.66
C TRP A 20 5.47 -3.44 -7.74
N LEU A 21 6.60 -3.00 -7.17
CA LEU A 21 7.04 -1.60 -7.22
C LEU A 21 7.26 -1.09 -8.65
N PRO A 22 8.01 -1.80 -9.51
CA PRO A 22 8.20 -1.39 -10.89
C PRO A 22 6.87 -1.29 -11.65
N SER A 23 6.01 -2.30 -11.52
CA SER A 23 4.71 -2.34 -12.21
C SER A 23 3.78 -1.20 -11.78
N ASP A 24 3.73 -0.87 -10.48
CA ASP A 24 2.93 0.26 -9.98
C ASP A 24 3.52 1.59 -10.45
N GLY A 25 4.85 1.71 -10.48
CA GLY A 25 5.55 2.90 -10.94
C GLY A 25 5.32 3.16 -12.43
N GLU A 26 5.43 2.12 -13.26
CA GLU A 26 5.13 2.18 -14.71
C GLU A 26 3.67 2.56 -14.94
N ARG A 27 2.73 1.89 -14.27
CA ARG A 27 1.29 2.20 -14.36
C ARG A 27 0.99 3.64 -13.99
N TYR A 28 1.65 4.19 -12.97
CA TYR A 28 1.50 5.59 -12.58
C TYR A 28 2.07 6.55 -13.63
N GLN A 29 3.22 6.24 -14.23
CA GLN A 29 3.81 7.05 -15.31
C GLN A 29 2.95 7.03 -16.57
N ASP A 30 2.45 5.86 -16.96
CA ASP A 30 1.52 5.71 -18.09
C ASP A 30 0.26 6.54 -17.87
N TYR A 31 -0.37 6.44 -16.70
CA TYR A 31 -1.54 7.23 -16.36
C TYR A 31 -1.28 8.74 -16.40
N ARG A 32 -0.10 9.18 -15.94
CA ARG A 32 0.29 10.59 -16.00
C ARG A 32 0.57 11.10 -17.41
N ALA A 33 1.02 10.22 -18.30
CA ALA A 33 1.30 10.54 -19.70
C ALA A 33 0.06 10.41 -20.59
N ALA A 34 -1.01 9.77 -20.11
CA ALA A 34 -2.23 9.53 -20.87
C ALA A 34 -2.91 10.84 -21.31
N GLU A 35 -3.15 10.96 -22.62
CA GLU A 35 -3.86 12.09 -23.22
C GLU A 35 -5.38 11.86 -23.21
N SER A 36 -6.17 12.93 -23.34
CA SER A 36 -7.63 12.82 -23.49
C SER A 36 -8.00 12.18 -24.83
N CYS A 37 -8.94 11.23 -24.84
CA CYS A 37 -9.39 10.58 -26.07
C CYS A 37 -9.99 11.60 -27.08
N SER A 38 -9.51 11.55 -28.32
CA SER A 38 -9.91 12.46 -29.42
C SER A 38 -11.20 12.01 -30.13
N SER A 39 -12.27 11.78 -29.39
CA SER A 39 -13.66 11.72 -29.87
C SER A 39 -14.55 11.34 -28.68
N GLY A 40 -15.65 12.07 -28.48
CA GLY A 40 -16.60 11.87 -27.37
C GLY A 40 -17.40 10.56 -27.42
N GLU A 41 -16.88 9.54 -28.11
CA GLU A 41 -17.46 8.21 -28.10
C GLU A 41 -16.95 7.46 -26.87
N LEU A 42 -17.90 6.92 -26.10
CA LEU A 42 -17.65 6.03 -24.97
C LEU A 42 -16.98 4.75 -25.47
N SER A 43 -15.67 4.81 -25.73
CA SER A 43 -14.85 3.65 -26.06
C SER A 43 -14.75 2.77 -24.81
N ARG A 44 -15.64 1.78 -24.76
CA ARG A 44 -15.72 0.80 -23.68
C ARG A 44 -14.78 -0.36 -23.98
N SER A 45 -13.47 -0.14 -23.87
CA SER A 45 -12.44 -1.14 -23.53
C SER A 45 -11.05 -0.67 -23.96
N ASP A 46 -10.09 -0.81 -23.04
CA ASP A 46 -8.66 -0.99 -23.32
C ASP A 46 -8.00 0.08 -24.22
N THR A 47 -8.36 1.34 -24.01
CA THR A 47 -7.71 2.46 -24.67
C THR A 47 -6.79 3.16 -23.67
N ASP A 48 -5.55 3.43 -24.06
CA ASP A 48 -4.53 4.10 -23.24
C ASP A 48 -4.79 5.60 -23.02
N CYS A 49 -5.94 6.11 -23.47
CA CYS A 49 -6.34 7.51 -23.33
C CYS A 49 -7.36 7.72 -22.19
N LEU A 50 -7.42 8.94 -21.67
CA LEU A 50 -8.38 9.37 -20.67
C LEU A 50 -9.73 9.69 -21.31
N SER A 51 -10.77 8.96 -20.91
CA SER A 51 -12.14 9.15 -21.39
C SER A 51 -13.00 9.80 -20.31
N THR A 52 -13.91 10.69 -20.71
CA THR A 52 -14.83 11.39 -19.80
C THR A 52 -16.25 10.87 -19.96
N TRP A 53 -16.84 10.40 -18.86
CA TRP A 53 -18.13 9.73 -18.82
C TRP A 53 -19.07 10.51 -17.90
N HIS A 54 -20.32 10.73 -18.33
CA HIS A 54 -21.34 11.32 -17.47
C HIS A 54 -22.23 10.22 -16.92
N LEU A 55 -22.08 9.93 -15.63
CA LEU A 55 -22.74 8.84 -14.94
C LEU A 55 -23.77 9.37 -13.94
N THR A 56 -24.71 8.52 -13.57
CA THR A 56 -25.68 8.80 -12.51
C THR A 56 -25.36 7.92 -11.30
N VAL A 57 -25.40 8.49 -10.11
CA VAL A 57 -25.26 7.73 -8.87
C VAL A 57 -26.52 6.93 -8.64
N GLU A 58 -26.40 5.61 -8.52
CA GLU A 58 -27.51 4.74 -8.14
C GLU A 58 -27.56 4.56 -6.62
N LYS A 59 -26.39 4.38 -6.01
CA LYS A 59 -26.28 4.09 -4.58
C LYS A 59 -24.93 4.52 -4.05
N THR A 60 -24.91 5.02 -2.82
CA THR A 60 -23.67 5.24 -2.07
C THR A 60 -23.69 4.39 -0.80
N VAL A 61 -22.53 3.81 -0.47
CA VAL A 61 -22.31 3.07 0.76
C VAL A 61 -21.16 3.75 1.49
N ASN A 62 -21.50 4.45 2.55
CA ASN A 62 -20.53 5.00 3.49
C ASN A 62 -20.80 4.38 4.85
N ARG A 63 -20.03 3.36 5.22
CA ARG A 63 -20.16 2.67 6.50
C ARG A 63 -18.81 2.64 7.17
N THR A 64 -18.76 3.20 8.38
CA THR A 64 -17.62 3.05 9.28
C THR A 64 -18.09 2.25 10.47
N ALA A 65 -17.76 0.95 10.52
CA ALA A 65 -18.17 0.04 11.59
C ALA A 65 -16.93 -0.63 12.21
N GLY A 66 -16.50 -0.13 13.37
CA GLY A 66 -15.36 -0.68 14.09
C GLY A 66 -14.06 -0.56 13.30
N LYS A 67 -13.49 -1.71 12.90
CA LYS A 67 -12.24 -1.79 12.11
C LYS A 67 -12.46 -1.80 10.59
N GLU A 68 -13.71 -1.89 10.15
CA GLU A 68 -14.06 -2.01 8.73
C GLU A 68 -14.75 -0.73 8.26
N SER A 69 -14.15 -0.10 7.24
CA SER A 69 -14.68 1.09 6.59
C SER A 69 -14.94 0.77 5.13
N VAL A 70 -16.18 0.91 4.68
CA VAL A 70 -16.62 0.70 3.30
C VAL A 70 -17.08 2.04 2.74
N HIS A 71 -16.49 2.43 1.60
CA HIS A 71 -16.69 3.71 0.95
C HIS A 71 -16.85 3.48 -0.54
N ASP A 72 -18.08 3.16 -0.96
CA ASP A 72 -18.37 2.73 -2.33
C ASP A 72 -19.46 3.60 -2.96
N ALA A 73 -19.39 3.80 -4.27
CA ALA A 73 -20.50 4.33 -5.07
C ALA A 73 -20.83 3.38 -6.23
N THR A 74 -22.11 3.03 -6.36
CA THR A 74 -22.62 2.35 -7.55
C THR A 74 -23.11 3.40 -8.54
N LEU A 75 -22.60 3.32 -9.75
CA LEU A 75 -22.85 4.26 -10.84
C LEU A 75 -23.54 3.56 -11.99
N THR A 76 -24.38 4.30 -12.71
CA THR A 76 -25.08 3.82 -13.90
C THR A 76 -24.93 4.79 -15.07
N TYR A 77 -24.88 4.26 -16.30
CA TYR A 77 -24.94 5.05 -17.53
C TYR A 77 -26.19 4.71 -18.33
N ARG A 78 -27.20 5.59 -18.29
CA ARG A 78 -28.45 5.48 -19.08
C ARG A 78 -28.99 4.03 -19.13
N ASP A 79 -28.95 3.34 -17.99
CA ASP A 79 -29.35 1.93 -17.77
C ASP A 79 -28.60 0.84 -18.57
N SER A 80 -27.58 1.21 -19.35
CA SER A 80 -26.81 0.30 -20.22
C SER A 80 -25.46 -0.14 -19.63
N TRP A 81 -25.02 0.51 -18.56
CA TRP A 81 -23.84 0.11 -17.77
C TRP A 81 -24.11 0.37 -16.30
N ARG A 82 -23.62 -0.53 -15.45
CA ARG A 82 -23.60 -0.41 -14.00
C ARG A 82 -22.23 -0.86 -13.50
N GLY A 83 -21.62 -0.07 -12.62
CA GLY A 83 -20.36 -0.41 -11.99
C GLY A 83 -20.26 0.15 -10.58
N THR A 84 -19.50 -0.52 -9.72
CA THR A 84 -19.18 -0.02 -8.38
C THR A 84 -17.76 0.51 -8.38
N VAL A 85 -17.57 1.68 -7.81
CA VAL A 85 -16.26 2.28 -7.57
C VAL A 85 -15.99 2.35 -6.09
N HIS A 86 -14.74 2.12 -5.72
CA HIS A 86 -14.29 2.12 -4.33
C HIS A 86 -13.46 3.37 -4.05
N PHE A 87 -13.54 3.87 -2.83
CA PHE A 87 -12.78 5.03 -2.37
C PHE A 87 -11.97 4.71 -1.13
N ASN A 88 -10.87 5.44 -0.93
CA ASN A 88 -10.06 5.33 0.29
C ASN A 88 -10.70 5.99 1.52
N GLY A 89 -11.80 6.71 1.33
CA GLY A 89 -12.44 7.52 2.36
C GLY A 89 -13.76 8.10 1.86
N SER A 90 -14.56 8.62 2.81
CA SER A 90 -15.86 9.20 2.50
C SER A 90 -15.81 10.61 1.90
N GLY A 91 -14.74 11.38 2.12
CA GLY A 91 -14.65 12.76 1.66
C GLY A 91 -13.62 12.94 0.52
N PRO A 92 -13.73 14.04 -0.25
CA PRO A 92 -14.70 15.13 -0.10
C PRO A 92 -15.99 14.97 -0.91
N LEU A 93 -16.06 13.98 -1.80
CA LEU A 93 -17.15 13.83 -2.77
C LEU A 93 -18.18 12.79 -2.30
N LEU A 94 -17.74 11.59 -1.90
CA LEU A 94 -18.65 10.46 -1.62
C LEU A 94 -19.69 10.78 -0.53
N GLU A 95 -19.35 11.59 0.47
CA GLU A 95 -20.24 12.03 1.54
C GLU A 95 -21.34 12.99 1.07
N ARG A 96 -21.17 13.62 -0.09
CA ARG A 96 -22.12 14.55 -0.70
C ARG A 96 -23.04 13.87 -1.71
N LEU A 97 -22.54 12.81 -2.35
CA LEU A 97 -23.26 12.07 -3.39
C LEU A 97 -24.52 11.39 -2.86
N ARG A 98 -25.62 11.61 -3.57
CA ARG A 98 -26.94 11.01 -3.34
C ARG A 98 -27.37 10.20 -4.56
N PRO A 99 -28.22 9.19 -4.36
CA PRO A 99 -28.89 8.52 -5.48
C PRO A 99 -29.60 9.54 -6.38
N GLY A 100 -29.33 9.49 -7.68
CA GLY A 100 -29.86 10.39 -8.71
C GLY A 100 -28.89 11.49 -9.17
N ASP A 101 -27.81 11.74 -8.43
CA ASP A 101 -26.85 12.78 -8.76
C ASP A 101 -26.07 12.46 -10.05
N ARG A 102 -25.77 13.48 -10.84
CA ARG A 102 -24.98 13.35 -12.07
C ARG A 102 -23.53 13.68 -11.78
N VAL A 103 -22.66 12.71 -12.02
CA VAL A 103 -21.23 12.83 -11.81
C VAL A 103 -20.47 12.71 -13.11
N THR A 104 -19.34 13.38 -13.18
CA THR A 104 -18.38 13.23 -14.27
C THR A 104 -17.29 12.27 -13.81
N ALA A 105 -17.14 11.16 -14.52
CA ALA A 105 -16.11 10.17 -14.29
C ALA A 105 -15.01 10.30 -15.33
N THR A 106 -13.75 10.26 -14.89
CA THR A 106 -12.60 10.08 -15.78
C THR A 106 -12.18 8.62 -15.71
N ALA A 107 -12.24 7.92 -16.85
CA ALA A 107 -11.87 6.53 -16.97
C ALA A 107 -10.60 6.34 -17.81
N TRP A 108 -9.75 5.40 -17.40
CA TRP A 108 -8.53 5.01 -18.09
C TRP A 108 -8.43 3.48 -18.11
N ARG A 109 -8.12 2.88 -19.27
CA ARG A 109 -8.10 1.42 -19.46
C ARG A 109 -9.36 0.69 -18.94
N GLY A 110 -10.52 1.35 -19.01
CA GLY A 110 -11.81 0.80 -18.58
C GLY A 110 -12.11 0.88 -17.08
N GLU A 111 -11.19 1.40 -16.27
CA GLU A 111 -11.39 1.65 -14.84
C GLU A 111 -11.67 3.15 -14.59
N ILE A 112 -12.52 3.46 -13.60
CA ILE A 112 -12.82 4.84 -13.23
C ILE A 112 -11.73 5.31 -12.26
N MET A 113 -10.95 6.31 -12.69
CA MET A 113 -9.83 6.87 -11.93
C MET A 113 -10.30 7.99 -11.01
N VAL A 114 -11.23 8.80 -11.48
CA VAL A 114 -11.64 10.03 -10.80
C VAL A 114 -13.13 10.22 -10.95
N LEU A 115 -13.77 10.68 -9.88
CA LEU A 115 -15.12 11.23 -9.92
C LEU A 115 -15.11 12.71 -9.57
N THR A 116 -15.96 13.46 -10.28
CA THR A 116 -16.15 14.89 -10.08
C THR A 116 -17.63 15.25 -10.11
N GLU A 117 -18.07 16.06 -9.16
CA GLU A 117 -19.40 16.68 -9.11
C GLU A 117 -19.25 18.12 -8.66
N ASP A 118 -19.88 19.07 -9.35
CA ASP A 118 -19.92 20.49 -8.96
C ASP A 118 -18.54 21.07 -8.56
N GLY A 119 -17.48 20.66 -9.28
CA GLY A 119 -16.10 21.10 -9.04
C GLY A 119 -15.40 20.39 -7.86
N VAL A 120 -16.08 19.50 -7.14
CA VAL A 120 -15.50 18.63 -6.13
C VAL A 120 -14.99 17.36 -6.79
N ARG A 121 -13.69 17.11 -6.65
CA ARG A 121 -12.99 15.96 -7.22
C ARG A 121 -12.61 14.97 -6.12
N GLN A 122 -12.77 13.68 -6.38
CA GLN A 122 -12.24 12.61 -5.54
C GLN A 122 -11.71 11.46 -6.39
N ASP A 123 -10.51 10.98 -6.06
CA ASP A 123 -9.88 9.83 -6.72
C ASP A 123 -10.41 8.52 -6.13
N THR A 124 -10.54 7.49 -6.97
CA THR A 124 -10.96 6.14 -6.57
C THR A 124 -9.79 5.31 -6.04
N LEU A 125 -10.04 4.04 -5.67
CA LEU A 125 -8.97 3.08 -5.35
C LEU A 125 -8.25 2.58 -6.61
N GLU A 126 -8.93 2.58 -7.74
CA GLU A 126 -8.40 2.17 -9.04
C GLU A 126 -7.40 3.19 -9.62
N ALA A 127 -7.47 4.45 -9.18
CA ALA A 127 -6.55 5.51 -9.55
C ALA A 127 -5.10 5.17 -9.18
N PRO A 128 -4.16 5.07 -10.14
CA PRO A 128 -2.76 4.89 -9.85
C PRO A 128 -2.25 6.06 -8.99
N ARG A 129 -1.61 5.75 -7.85
CA ARG A 129 -1.08 6.73 -6.91
C ARG A 129 0.43 6.69 -6.87
N ASP A 130 1.04 7.83 -6.56
CA ASP A 130 2.46 7.93 -6.18
C ASP A 130 2.67 7.52 -4.71
N GLU A 131 2.07 6.40 -4.31
CA GLU A 131 2.17 5.84 -2.95
C GLU A 131 3.18 4.67 -2.89
N LEU A 132 4.19 4.71 -3.77
CA LEU A 132 5.26 3.72 -3.84
C LEU A 132 6.04 3.57 -2.52
N GLN A 133 5.98 4.58 -1.63
CA GLN A 133 6.64 4.56 -0.33
C GLN A 133 6.05 3.50 0.61
N MET A 134 4.72 3.30 0.59
CA MET A 134 4.08 2.31 1.46
C MET A 134 4.39 0.89 0.98
N ASN A 135 4.37 0.68 -0.33
CA ASN A 135 4.79 -0.58 -0.94
C ASN A 135 6.26 -0.88 -0.64
N ALA A 136 7.13 0.14 -0.70
CA ALA A 136 8.53 0.00 -0.33
C ALA A 136 8.69 -0.35 1.16
N ALA A 137 7.90 0.26 2.06
CA ALA A 137 7.93 -0.06 3.49
C ALA A 137 7.52 -1.51 3.77
N VAL A 138 6.53 -2.04 3.05
CA VAL A 138 6.13 -3.46 3.11
C VAL A 138 7.27 -4.37 2.65
N GLY A 139 7.93 -4.04 1.53
CA GLY A 139 9.09 -4.77 1.04
C GLY A 139 10.25 -4.80 2.05
N VAL A 140 10.58 -3.64 2.63
CA VAL A 140 11.64 -3.53 3.66
C VAL A 140 11.27 -4.33 4.91
N LEU A 141 10.02 -4.26 5.36
CA LEU A 141 9.55 -5.03 6.50
C LEU A 141 9.73 -6.54 6.25
N ALA A 142 9.32 -7.02 5.07
CA ALA A 142 9.51 -8.42 4.68
C ALA A 142 10.99 -8.82 4.65
N GLY A 143 11.88 -7.96 4.14
CA GLY A 143 13.33 -8.21 4.16
C GLY A 143 13.91 -8.28 5.57
N LEU A 144 13.52 -7.36 6.45
CA LEU A 144 14.00 -7.32 7.84
C LEU A 144 13.48 -8.51 8.65
N VAL A 145 12.22 -8.93 8.46
CA VAL A 145 11.67 -10.14 9.07
C VAL A 145 12.40 -11.38 8.56
N ALA A 146 12.71 -11.45 7.26
CA ALA A 146 13.49 -12.55 6.68
C ALA A 146 14.86 -12.69 7.34
N ALA A 147 15.57 -11.56 7.49
CA ALA A 147 16.88 -11.50 8.15
C ALA A 147 16.78 -11.93 9.62
N GLN A 148 15.78 -11.43 10.34
CA GLN A 148 15.55 -11.81 11.74
C GLN A 148 15.32 -13.32 11.87
N CYS A 149 14.37 -13.88 11.11
CA CYS A 149 14.05 -15.31 11.14
C CYS A 149 15.26 -16.19 10.76
N LEU A 150 16.09 -15.75 9.81
CA LEU A 150 17.31 -16.45 9.42
C LEU A 150 18.33 -16.47 10.57
N VAL A 151 18.59 -15.34 11.21
CA VAL A 151 19.53 -15.24 12.35
C VAL A 151 19.06 -16.12 13.53
N PHE A 152 17.78 -16.04 13.91
CA PHE A 152 17.26 -16.89 15.00
C PHE A 152 17.21 -18.38 14.62
N GLY A 153 16.90 -18.69 13.36
CA GLY A 153 16.87 -20.07 12.85
C GLY A 153 18.26 -20.71 12.82
N THR A 154 19.25 -20.00 12.29
CA THR A 154 20.65 -20.44 12.20
C THR A 154 21.29 -20.60 13.57
N VAL A 155 21.08 -19.67 14.50
CA VAL A 155 21.61 -19.79 15.87
C VAL A 155 21.01 -20.99 16.60
N ARG A 156 19.72 -21.28 16.41
CA ARG A 156 19.07 -22.49 16.97
C ARG A 156 19.65 -23.79 16.42
N LEU A 157 20.00 -23.83 15.13
CA LEU A 157 20.64 -25.00 14.53
C LEU A 157 22.10 -25.16 14.95
N ALA A 158 22.87 -24.06 14.98
CA ALA A 158 24.30 -24.10 15.24
C ALA A 158 24.65 -24.22 16.73
N ARG A 159 23.78 -23.76 17.64
CA ARG A 159 24.03 -23.77 19.10
C ARG A 159 22.78 -24.15 19.90
N PRO A 160 22.34 -25.41 19.86
CA PRO A 160 21.15 -25.87 20.58
C PRO A 160 21.25 -25.77 22.11
N GLN A 161 22.44 -25.57 22.69
CA GLN A 161 22.64 -25.46 24.14
C GLN A 161 23.00 -24.04 24.63
N ALA A 162 23.30 -23.08 23.74
CA ALA A 162 23.68 -21.71 24.11
C ALA A 162 22.46 -20.75 24.08
N HIS A 163 21.41 -21.11 24.81
CA HIS A 163 20.10 -20.44 24.78
C HIS A 163 20.06 -19.05 25.44
N GLU A 164 21.09 -18.63 26.19
CA GLU A 164 20.92 -17.53 27.16
C GLU A 164 20.77 -16.11 26.59
N PRO A 165 21.39 -15.68 25.46
CA PRO A 165 21.21 -14.30 24.98
C PRO A 165 20.31 -14.15 23.74
N LEU A 166 19.85 -15.24 23.10
CA LEU A 166 19.09 -15.20 21.84
C LEU A 166 17.74 -15.93 21.92
N THR A 167 17.03 -15.80 23.05
CA THR A 167 15.68 -16.31 23.19
C THR A 167 14.65 -15.44 22.43
N TRP A 168 13.61 -16.09 21.88
CA TRP A 168 12.51 -15.42 21.17
C TRP A 168 11.77 -14.44 22.10
N GLU A 169 11.60 -14.81 23.37
CA GLU A 169 11.11 -13.92 24.42
C GLU A 169 12.23 -13.61 25.41
N PRO A 170 12.48 -12.33 25.77
CA PRO A 170 11.81 -11.10 25.35
C PRO A 170 12.43 -10.42 24.10
N TYR A 171 13.62 -10.85 23.66
CA TYR A 171 14.42 -10.13 22.67
C TYR A 171 13.84 -10.17 21.26
N GLY A 172 13.55 -11.36 20.72
CA GLY A 172 13.02 -11.52 19.36
C GLY A 172 11.68 -10.82 19.16
N ARG A 173 10.77 -10.94 20.13
CA ARG A 173 9.46 -10.28 20.11
C ARG A 173 9.58 -8.75 20.13
N ARG A 174 10.43 -8.17 20.99
CA ARG A 174 10.66 -6.72 21.03
C ARG A 174 11.30 -6.21 19.74
N LEU A 175 12.25 -6.95 19.19
CA LEU A 175 12.87 -6.61 17.92
C LEU A 175 11.84 -6.58 16.78
N LEU A 176 10.96 -7.59 16.70
CA LEU A 176 9.91 -7.65 15.69
C LEU A 176 8.97 -6.43 15.76
N PHE A 177 8.47 -6.10 16.96
CA PHE A 177 7.61 -4.93 17.13
C PHE A 177 8.35 -3.62 16.82
N SER A 178 9.64 -3.52 17.14
CA SER A 178 10.44 -2.35 16.78
C SER A 178 10.65 -2.22 15.28
N VAL A 179 10.88 -3.34 14.57
CA VAL A 179 11.01 -3.36 13.11
C VAL A 179 9.71 -2.95 12.44
N ILE A 180 8.57 -3.49 12.89
CA ILE A 180 7.24 -3.08 12.43
C ILE A 180 7.05 -1.57 12.65
N GLY A 181 7.28 -1.09 13.88
CA GLY A 181 7.13 0.33 14.22
C GLY A 181 8.02 1.25 13.37
N VAL A 182 9.29 0.88 13.15
CA VAL A 182 10.22 1.65 12.31
C VAL A 182 9.75 1.69 10.86
N CYS A 183 9.37 0.55 10.28
CA CYS A 183 8.90 0.53 8.89
C CYS A 183 7.64 1.37 8.69
N PHE A 184 6.66 1.27 9.60
CA PHE A 184 5.45 2.09 9.53
C PHE A 184 5.75 3.58 9.74
N ALA A 185 6.59 3.93 10.71
CA ALA A 185 6.95 5.33 10.97
C ALA A 185 7.70 5.95 9.78
N VAL A 186 8.67 5.24 9.21
CA VAL A 186 9.43 5.71 8.05
C VAL A 186 8.55 5.79 6.80
N GLY A 187 7.74 4.75 6.54
CA GLY A 187 6.82 4.73 5.40
C GLY A 187 5.80 5.87 5.45
N LEU A 188 5.13 6.05 6.60
CA LEU A 188 4.14 7.11 6.78
C LEU A 188 4.77 8.51 6.70
N SER A 189 5.95 8.69 7.31
CA SER A 189 6.69 9.95 7.21
C SER A 189 7.13 10.25 5.78
N ALA A 190 7.52 9.22 5.01
CA ALA A 190 7.92 9.37 3.63
C ALA A 190 6.75 9.78 2.73
N VAL A 191 5.57 9.19 2.93
CA VAL A 191 4.32 9.60 2.27
C VAL A 191 3.99 11.06 2.60
N TRP A 192 4.03 11.42 3.88
CA TRP A 192 3.71 12.77 4.33
C TRP A 192 4.67 13.83 3.78
N ALA A 193 5.97 13.51 3.72
CA ALA A 193 7.00 14.38 3.16
C ALA A 193 7.06 14.35 1.62
N ARG A 194 6.26 13.49 0.96
CA ARG A 194 6.30 13.22 -0.50
C ARG A 194 7.71 12.98 -1.03
N VAL A 195 8.53 12.27 -0.25
CA VAL A 195 9.89 11.93 -0.66
C VAL A 195 9.89 10.67 -1.52
N PRO A 196 10.92 10.49 -2.36
CA PRO A 196 11.02 9.30 -3.19
C PRO A 196 11.04 8.00 -2.37
N TRP A 197 10.43 6.94 -2.88
CA TRP A 197 10.31 5.65 -2.19
C TRP A 197 11.66 5.02 -1.81
N TRP A 198 12.73 5.30 -2.55
CA TRP A 198 14.08 4.79 -2.26
C TRP A 198 14.67 5.33 -0.94
N THR A 199 14.09 6.40 -0.39
CA THR A 199 14.45 6.90 0.95
C THR A 199 14.00 5.97 2.06
N VAL A 200 12.91 5.21 1.86
CA VAL A 200 12.35 4.28 2.85
C VAL A 200 13.36 3.19 3.24
N PRO A 201 13.92 2.38 2.32
CA PRO A 201 14.94 1.40 2.68
C PRO A 201 16.20 2.03 3.26
N LEU A 202 16.64 3.19 2.75
CA LEU A 202 17.84 3.88 3.24
C LEU A 202 17.73 4.32 4.69
N VAL A 203 16.53 4.67 5.17
CA VAL A 203 16.32 5.14 6.53
C VAL A 203 15.88 4.00 7.46
N ALA A 204 14.96 3.14 7.01
CA ALA A 204 14.41 2.07 7.84
C ALA A 204 15.44 1.01 8.21
N VAL A 205 16.34 0.64 7.28
CA VAL A 205 17.36 -0.41 7.54
C VAL A 205 18.36 0.03 8.62
N PRO A 206 19.01 1.21 8.55
CA PRO A 206 19.90 1.67 9.62
C PRO A 206 19.19 1.84 10.97
N LEU A 207 17.95 2.32 10.99
CA LEU A 207 17.17 2.45 12.23
C LEU A 207 16.87 1.09 12.86
N ALA A 208 16.47 0.10 12.05
CA ALA A 208 16.24 -1.26 12.51
C ALA A 208 17.53 -1.92 13.02
N MET A 209 18.66 -1.71 12.33
CA MET A 209 19.99 -2.16 12.79
C MET A 209 20.39 -1.50 14.11
N GLY A 210 20.16 -0.19 14.25
CA GLY A 210 20.41 0.55 15.48
C GLY A 210 19.57 0.04 16.65
N ALA A 211 18.27 -0.23 16.43
CA ALA A 211 17.39 -0.83 17.42
C ALA A 211 17.87 -2.23 17.82
N ALA A 212 18.27 -3.06 16.86
CA ALA A 212 18.82 -4.39 17.12
C ALA A 212 20.09 -4.32 17.98
N LEU A 213 21.04 -3.44 17.63
CA LEU A 213 22.26 -3.23 18.40
C LEU A 213 21.97 -2.74 19.81
N TRP A 214 21.07 -1.76 19.95
CA TRP A 214 20.66 -1.22 21.24
C TRP A 214 20.06 -2.29 22.16
N PHE A 215 19.12 -3.09 21.65
CA PHE A 215 18.56 -4.19 22.42
C PHE A 215 19.63 -5.22 22.81
N ARG A 216 20.57 -5.52 21.91
CA ARG A 216 21.67 -6.44 22.19
C ARG A 216 22.63 -5.92 23.27
N VAL A 217 22.91 -4.61 23.29
CA VAL A 217 23.76 -3.97 24.32
C VAL A 217 23.03 -3.88 25.66
N ARG A 218 21.75 -3.48 25.67
CA ARG A 218 20.95 -3.37 26.91
C ARG A 218 20.64 -4.71 27.57
N LEU A 219 20.51 -5.78 26.80
CA LEU A 219 20.20 -7.12 27.32
C LEU A 219 21.44 -7.95 27.62
N ARG A 220 22.65 -7.43 27.35
CA ARG A 220 23.86 -8.04 27.89
C ARG A 220 23.87 -7.81 29.40
N PRO A 221 23.88 -8.86 30.24
CA PRO A 221 24.05 -8.68 31.67
C PRO A 221 25.38 -7.95 31.91
N ARG A 222 25.34 -6.85 32.69
CA ARG A 222 26.55 -6.25 33.26
C ARG A 222 27.19 -7.35 34.12
N ARG A 223 28.30 -7.91 33.65
CA ARG A 223 29.19 -8.74 34.48
C ARG A 223 29.80 -7.88 35.57
#